data_AF-A0AB33CCN4-F1
#
_entry.id   AF-A0AB33CCN4-F1
#
_cell.length_a   1.000
_cell.length_b   1.000
_cell.length_c   1.000
_cell.angle_alpha   90.00
_cell.angle_beta   90.00
_cell.angle_gamma   90.00
#
_symmetry.space_group_name_H-M   'P 1'
#
loop_
_entity.id
_entity.type
_entity.pdbx_description
1 polymer ?
#
loop_
_entity_poly.entity_id
_entity_poly.type
_entity_poly.pdbx_seq_one_letter_code
_entity_poly.pdbx_strand_id
1 'polypeptide(L)'
;MQHFDTSTWISILALVVSLLSLAAAIWASYICQQSLSHARKTYDEQLSISFVRERSQLLQLITQNQAVLEKTRLRIGALKANFDASPQPVQVLLHNYTDLFTEYLPRIEGSIRQCSALWHEVAEWDESKGIHALVHHQARYRALMEDDQIAHDQGLIMVGIVEQKLSDAMAYFSGATR
;
A
#
# COMPACT_ATOMS: atom_id res chain seq x y z
N MET A 1 -7.04 46.76 76.07
CA MET A 1 -6.50 45.52 75.46
C MET A 1 -7.47 45.10 74.38
N GLN A 2 -7.12 45.30 73.11
CA GLN A 2 -7.97 44.97 71.97
C GLN A 2 -8.13 43.45 71.88
N HIS A 3 -9.38 42.96 71.98
CA HIS A 3 -9.74 41.64 71.48
C HIS A 3 -9.49 41.65 69.97
N PHE A 4 -8.37 41.08 69.54
CA PHE A 4 -8.27 40.64 68.15
C PHE A 4 -9.24 39.47 68.01
N ASP A 5 -10.41 39.76 67.43
CA ASP A 5 -11.49 38.81 67.21
C ASP A 5 -10.96 37.65 66.35
N THR A 6 -10.91 36.45 66.93
CA THR A 6 -10.50 35.20 66.28
C THR A 6 -11.20 34.97 64.93
N SER A 7 -12.42 35.48 64.78
CA SER A 7 -13.18 35.51 63.51
C SER A 7 -12.49 36.28 62.38
N THR A 8 -11.84 37.42 62.67
CA THR A 8 -11.12 38.22 61.66
C THR A 8 -9.86 37.49 61.18
N TRP A 9 -9.13 36.83 62.08
CA TRP A 9 -7.93 36.07 61.73
C TRP A 9 -8.24 34.84 60.86
N ILE A 10 -9.34 34.12 61.19
CA ILE A 10 -9.83 33.00 60.39
C ILE A 10 -10.26 33.47 59.00
N SER A 11 -10.92 34.64 58.91
CA SER A 11 -11.34 35.23 57.63
C SER A 11 -10.15 35.61 56.75
N ILE A 12 -9.09 36.18 57.33
CA ILE A 12 -7.85 36.51 56.61
C ILE A 12 -7.17 35.24 56.09
N LEU A 13 -7.05 34.20 56.93
CA LEU A 13 -6.48 32.91 56.52
C LEU A 13 -7.28 32.26 55.39
N ALA A 14 -8.61 32.28 55.45
CA ALA A 14 -9.47 31.77 54.39
C ALA A 14 -9.28 32.54 53.07
N LEU A 15 -9.11 33.86 53.14
CA LEU A 15 -8.86 34.71 51.98
C LEU A 15 -7.50 34.39 51.32
N VAL A 16 -6.46 34.19 52.14
CA VAL A 16 -5.12 33.80 51.66
C VAL A 16 -5.14 32.42 51.01
N VAL A 17 -5.82 31.45 51.63
CA VAL A 17 -5.98 30.10 51.05
C VAL A 17 -6.77 30.15 49.74
N SER A 18 -7.81 30.99 49.66
CA SER A 18 -8.58 31.16 48.43
C SER A 18 -7.79 31.86 47.32
N LEU A 19 -6.94 32.84 47.66
CA LEU A 19 -6.05 33.50 46.69
C LEU A 19 -4.97 32.53 46.18
N LEU A 20 -4.41 31.71 47.06
CA LEU A 20 -3.44 30.67 46.71
C LEU A 20 -4.08 29.58 45.83
N SER A 21 -5.30 29.15 46.14
CA SER A 21 -5.99 28.15 45.31
C SER A 21 -6.36 28.71 43.94
N LEU A 22 -6.76 29.99 43.86
CA LEU A 22 -7.05 30.66 42.60
C LEU A 22 -5.78 30.82 41.75
N ALA A 23 -4.65 31.22 42.36
CA ALA A 23 -3.36 31.29 41.68
C ALA A 23 -2.91 29.92 41.16
N ALA A 24 -3.06 28.86 41.98
CA ALA A 24 -2.77 27.49 41.57
C ALA A 24 -3.67 27.00 40.43
N ALA A 25 -4.96 27.34 40.46
CA ALA A 25 -5.91 26.99 39.40
C ALA A 25 -5.59 27.69 38.07
N ILE A 26 -5.20 28.98 38.12
CA ILE A 26 -4.76 29.72 36.92
C ILE A 26 -3.48 29.11 36.34
N TRP A 27 -2.51 28.77 37.19
CA TRP A 27 -1.27 28.11 36.78
C TRP A 27 -1.53 26.72 36.19
N ALA A 28 -2.39 25.91 36.82
CA ALA A 28 -2.77 24.61 36.31
C ALA A 28 -3.50 24.70 34.97
N SER A 29 -4.38 25.70 34.80
CA SER A 29 -5.05 25.97 33.52
C SER A 29 -4.06 26.36 32.42
N TYR A 30 -3.08 27.21 32.74
CA TYR A 30 -2.02 27.62 31.81
C TYR A 30 -1.14 26.43 31.38
N ILE A 31 -0.67 25.62 32.33
CA ILE A 31 0.11 24.41 32.03
C ILE A 31 -0.73 23.41 31.24
N CYS A 32 -2.02 23.26 31.55
CA CYS A 32 -2.92 22.38 30.82
C CYS A 32 -3.07 22.82 29.35
N GLN A 33 -3.25 24.12 29.10
CA GLN A 33 -3.28 24.65 27.73
C GLN A 33 -1.95 24.46 26.99
N GLN A 34 -0.83 24.71 27.65
CA GLN A 34 0.49 24.53 27.06
C GLN A 34 0.76 23.05 26.75
N SER A 35 0.45 22.14 27.67
CA SER A 35 0.55 20.69 27.49
C SER A 35 -0.32 20.20 26.34
N LEU A 36 -1.58 20.65 26.26
CA LEU A 36 -2.48 20.33 25.16
C LEU A 36 -1.93 20.82 23.81
N SER A 37 -1.34 22.02 23.78
CA SER A 37 -0.75 22.56 22.55
C SER A 37 0.48 21.76 22.10
N HIS A 38 1.32 21.30 23.04
CA HIS A 38 2.47 20.46 22.74
C HIS A 38 2.05 19.05 22.33
N ALA A 39 1.12 18.44 23.06
CA ALA A 39 0.58 17.13 22.74
C ALA A 39 -0.06 17.11 21.35
N ARG A 40 -0.78 18.17 20.97
CA ARG A 40 -1.37 18.30 19.63
C ARG A 40 -0.31 18.41 18.54
N LYS A 41 0.71 19.26 18.73
CA LYS A 41 1.82 19.38 17.76
C LYS A 41 2.57 18.06 17.58
N THR A 42 2.89 17.38 18.69
CA THR A 42 3.57 16.09 18.63
C THR A 42 2.68 15.01 17.99
N TYR A 43 1.37 15.05 18.22
CA TYR A 43 0.43 14.14 17.58
C TYR A 43 0.34 14.37 16.08
N ASP A 44 0.21 15.64 15.64
CA ASP A 44 0.16 16.00 14.22
C ASP A 44 1.47 15.61 13.51
N GLU A 45 2.62 15.80 14.16
CA GLU A 45 3.94 15.41 13.65
C GLU A 45 4.15 13.88 13.63
N GLN A 46 3.59 13.15 14.59
CA GLN A 46 3.60 11.68 14.54
C GLN A 46 2.71 11.15 13.42
N LEU A 47 1.55 11.79 13.22
CA LEU A 47 0.60 11.43 12.17
C LEU A 47 1.22 11.64 10.78
N SER A 48 1.88 12.77 10.53
CA SER A 48 2.59 13.03 9.28
C SER A 48 3.68 12.00 9.00
N ILE A 49 4.53 11.71 10.00
CA ILE A 49 5.60 10.73 9.86
C ILE A 49 5.02 9.34 9.56
N SER A 50 3.95 8.92 10.25
CA SER A 50 3.29 7.65 9.97
C SER A 50 2.69 7.60 8.56
N PHE A 51 2.09 8.70 8.10
CA PHE A 51 1.52 8.79 6.77
C PHE A 51 2.58 8.66 5.68
N VAL A 52 3.67 9.42 5.78
CA VAL A 52 4.79 9.35 4.82
C VAL A 52 5.39 7.94 4.79
N ARG A 53 5.52 7.31 5.95
CA ARG A 53 5.98 5.91 6.05
C ARG A 53 5.02 4.94 5.37
N GLU A 54 3.72 5.01 5.65
CA GLU A 54 2.74 4.10 5.06
C GLU A 54 2.59 4.32 3.56
N ARG A 55 2.62 5.57 3.10
CA ARG A 55 2.62 5.94 1.69
C ARG A 55 3.85 5.37 0.98
N SER A 56 5.04 5.55 1.53
CA SER A 56 6.27 5.00 0.94
C SER A 56 6.25 3.47 0.87
N GLN A 57 5.73 2.79 1.91
CA GLN A 57 5.53 1.34 1.90
C GLN A 57 4.55 0.90 0.82
N LEU A 58 3.43 1.60 0.65
CA LEU A 58 2.44 1.31 -0.39
C LEU A 58 3.04 1.49 -1.79
N LEU A 59 3.78 2.59 -2.02
CA LEU A 59 4.47 2.82 -3.29
C LEU A 59 5.51 1.73 -3.58
N GLN A 60 6.27 1.30 -2.56
CA GLN A 60 7.22 0.21 -2.71
C GLN A 60 6.53 -1.10 -3.11
N LEU A 61 5.41 -1.42 -2.45
CA LEU A 61 4.61 -2.61 -2.74
C LEU A 61 4.06 -2.57 -4.17
N ILE A 62 3.55 -1.41 -4.62
CA ILE A 62 3.07 -1.22 -5.99
C ILE A 62 4.20 -1.44 -7.00
N THR A 63 5.37 -0.86 -6.78
CA THR A 63 6.53 -1.02 -7.65
C THR A 63 7.00 -2.49 -7.72
N GLN A 64 7.00 -3.20 -6.59
CA GLN A 64 7.34 -4.62 -6.55
C GLN A 64 6.39 -5.45 -7.38
N ASN A 65 5.08 -5.24 -7.22
CA ASN A 65 4.08 -5.98 -7.98
C ASN A 65 4.15 -5.65 -9.48
N GLN A 66 4.34 -4.38 -9.84
CA GLN A 66 4.57 -3.99 -11.24
C GLN A 66 5.77 -4.72 -11.85
N ALA A 67 6.90 -4.82 -11.12
CA ALA A 67 8.08 -5.55 -11.60
C ALA A 67 7.81 -7.05 -11.79
N VAL A 68 7.02 -7.66 -10.90
CA VAL A 68 6.59 -9.06 -10.96
C VAL A 68 5.70 -9.30 -12.20
N LEU A 69 4.72 -8.44 -12.44
CA LEU A 69 3.86 -8.51 -13.62
C LEU A 69 4.63 -8.27 -14.93
N GLU A 70 5.58 -7.32 -14.96
CA GLU A 70 6.43 -7.08 -16.12
C GLU A 70 7.30 -8.28 -16.47
N LYS A 71 7.84 -8.98 -15.45
CA LYS A 71 8.59 -10.22 -15.67
C LYS A 71 7.72 -11.29 -16.34
N THR A 72 6.45 -11.42 -15.94
CA THR A 72 5.50 -12.35 -16.57
C THR A 72 5.17 -11.94 -18.00
N ARG A 73 4.89 -10.65 -18.22
CA ARG A 73 4.66 -10.10 -19.57
C ARG A 73 5.82 -10.46 -20.51
N LEU A 74 7.05 -10.25 -20.06
CA LEU A 74 8.25 -10.55 -20.86
C LEU A 74 8.38 -12.05 -21.15
N ARG A 75 8.13 -12.92 -20.17
CA ARG A 75 8.18 -14.38 -20.38
C ARG A 75 7.11 -14.85 -21.37
N ILE A 76 5.86 -14.42 -21.20
CA ILE A 76 4.78 -14.77 -22.12
C ILE A 76 5.05 -14.21 -23.52
N GLY A 77 5.58 -12.98 -23.61
CA GLY A 77 5.97 -12.37 -24.88
C GLY A 77 7.08 -13.15 -25.59
N ALA A 78 8.10 -13.60 -24.87
CA ALA A 78 9.16 -14.45 -25.42
C ALA A 78 8.61 -15.81 -25.89
N LEU A 79 7.73 -16.42 -25.09
CA LEU A 79 7.06 -17.66 -25.46
C LEU A 79 6.19 -17.50 -26.72
N LYS A 80 5.45 -16.39 -26.84
CA LYS A 80 4.68 -16.05 -28.03
C LYS A 80 5.57 -15.95 -29.26
N ALA A 81 6.71 -15.24 -29.15
CA ALA A 81 7.65 -15.12 -30.26
C ALA A 81 8.20 -16.48 -30.72
N ASN A 82 8.48 -17.38 -29.77
CA ASN A 82 8.91 -18.75 -30.08
C ASN A 82 7.80 -19.57 -30.74
N PHE A 83 6.55 -19.43 -30.28
CA PHE A 83 5.39 -20.06 -30.88
C PHE A 83 5.14 -19.57 -32.31
N ASP A 84 5.18 -18.26 -32.53
CA ASP A 84 4.98 -17.64 -33.85
C ASP A 84 6.09 -18.02 -34.83
N ALA A 85 7.31 -18.24 -34.34
CA ALA A 85 8.45 -18.74 -35.12
C ALA A 85 8.42 -20.26 -35.38
N SER A 86 7.56 -21.01 -34.70
CA SER A 86 7.48 -22.47 -34.84
C SER A 86 6.77 -22.88 -36.14
N PRO A 87 7.01 -24.09 -36.67
CA PRO A 87 6.34 -24.57 -37.88
C PRO A 87 4.81 -24.66 -37.71
N GLN A 88 4.06 -24.40 -38.79
CA GLN A 88 2.58 -24.44 -38.81
C GLN A 88 1.96 -25.71 -38.17
N PRO A 89 2.48 -26.93 -38.38
CA PRO A 89 1.93 -28.13 -37.73
C PRO A 89 1.98 -28.07 -36.20
N VAL A 90 3.04 -27.50 -35.65
CA VAL A 90 3.22 -27.30 -34.21
C VAL A 90 2.29 -26.21 -33.69
N GLN A 91 2.11 -25.13 -34.46
CA GLN A 91 1.16 -24.07 -34.12
C GLN A 91 -0.30 -24.58 -34.05
N VAL A 92 -0.70 -25.43 -35.00
CA VAL A 92 -2.04 -26.04 -35.01
C VAL A 92 -2.25 -26.98 -33.82
N LEU A 93 -1.25 -27.79 -33.47
CA LEU A 93 -1.28 -28.70 -32.31
C LEU A 93 -1.46 -27.95 -30.98
N LEU A 94 -0.90 -26.75 -30.89
CA LEU A 94 -0.90 -25.92 -29.68
C LEU A 94 -1.93 -24.78 -29.73
N HIS A 95 -2.84 -24.78 -30.70
CA HIS A 95 -3.83 -23.73 -30.88
C HIS A 95 -4.68 -23.50 -29.62
N ASN A 96 -5.00 -24.55 -28.86
CA ASN A 96 -5.76 -24.43 -27.61
C ASN A 96 -5.03 -23.66 -26.49
N TYR A 97 -3.73 -23.37 -26.66
CA TYR A 97 -2.94 -22.59 -25.72
C TYR A 97 -2.77 -21.14 -26.17
N THR A 98 -3.37 -20.72 -27.30
CA THR A 98 -3.27 -19.33 -27.75
C THR A 98 -3.96 -18.34 -26.83
N ASP A 99 -4.89 -18.79 -25.98
CA ASP A 99 -5.57 -17.98 -24.97
C ASP A 99 -4.59 -17.31 -24.00
N LEU A 100 -3.42 -17.94 -23.77
CA LEU A 100 -2.32 -17.35 -23.01
C LEU A 100 -1.83 -16.03 -23.65
N PHE A 101 -1.86 -15.94 -24.98
CA PHE A 101 -1.37 -14.80 -25.74
C PHE A 101 -2.48 -13.81 -26.10
N THR A 102 -3.70 -14.27 -26.32
CA THR A 102 -4.82 -13.45 -26.80
C THR A 102 -5.67 -12.86 -25.68
N GLU A 103 -5.80 -13.54 -24.55
CA GLU A 103 -6.63 -13.10 -23.42
C GLU A 103 -5.77 -12.75 -22.21
N TYR A 104 -4.86 -13.65 -21.84
CA TYR A 104 -4.12 -13.54 -20.60
C TYR A 104 -3.00 -12.49 -20.65
N LEU A 105 -2.25 -12.40 -21.75
CA LEU A 105 -1.23 -11.37 -21.94
C LEU A 105 -1.81 -9.93 -21.91
N PRO A 106 -2.89 -9.60 -22.65
CA PRO A 106 -3.53 -8.28 -22.54
C PRO A 106 -4.08 -7.98 -21.14
N ARG A 107 -4.55 -9.00 -20.41
CA ARG A 107 -4.99 -8.84 -19.01
C ARG A 107 -3.84 -8.40 -18.11
N ILE A 108 -2.66 -9.02 -18.22
CA ILE A 108 -1.45 -8.60 -17.47
C ILE A 108 -1.04 -7.18 -17.84
N GLU A 109 -1.06 -6.82 -19.13
CA GLU A 109 -0.77 -5.45 -19.57
C GLU A 109 -1.79 -4.44 -19.03
N GLY A 110 -3.04 -4.86 -18.85
CA GLY A 110 -4.08 -4.12 -18.12
C GLY A 110 -3.70 -3.89 -16.66
N SER A 111 -3.35 -4.96 -15.93
CA SER A 111 -2.90 -4.87 -14.53
C SER A 111 -1.68 -3.97 -14.36
N ILE A 112 -0.68 -4.06 -15.25
CA ILE A 112 0.51 -3.17 -15.20
C ILE A 112 0.11 -1.69 -15.33
N ARG A 113 -0.80 -1.38 -16.26
CA ARG A 113 -1.34 -0.01 -16.42
C ARG A 113 -2.10 0.45 -15.19
N GLN A 114 -2.88 -0.44 -14.57
CA GLN A 114 -3.57 -0.14 -13.32
C GLN A 114 -2.57 0.11 -12.18
N CYS A 115 -1.53 -0.72 -12.02
CA CYS A 115 -0.48 -0.49 -11.03
C CYS A 115 0.21 0.86 -11.24
N SER A 116 0.53 1.24 -12.48
CA SER A 116 1.14 2.53 -12.79
C SER A 116 0.21 3.71 -12.47
N ALA A 117 -1.08 3.60 -12.78
CA ALA A 117 -2.08 4.61 -12.42
C ALA A 117 -2.21 4.76 -10.90
N LEU A 118 -2.25 3.65 -10.18
CA LEU A 118 -2.30 3.62 -8.71
C LEU A 118 -1.03 4.22 -8.09
N TRP A 119 0.12 3.93 -8.68
CA TRP A 119 1.39 4.52 -8.23
C TRP A 119 1.34 6.05 -8.33
N HIS A 120 0.87 6.59 -9.46
CA HIS A 120 0.73 8.04 -9.65
C HIS A 120 -0.28 8.64 -8.68
N GLU A 121 -1.44 7.99 -8.48
CA GLU A 121 -2.45 8.43 -7.52
C GLU A 121 -1.86 8.53 -6.10
N VAL A 122 -1.20 7.47 -5.63
CA VAL A 122 -0.57 7.43 -4.29
C VAL A 122 0.62 8.40 -4.18
N ALA A 123 1.33 8.65 -5.28
CA ALA A 123 2.43 9.62 -5.31
C ALA A 123 1.95 11.07 -5.22
N GLU A 124 0.71 11.36 -5.59
CA GLU A 124 0.13 12.71 -5.52
C GLU A 124 -0.59 13.00 -4.20
N TRP A 125 -0.68 12.01 -3.30
CA TRP A 125 -1.33 12.19 -2.00
C TRP A 125 -0.58 13.18 -1.12
N ASP A 126 -1.22 14.33 -0.91
CA ASP A 126 -0.82 15.33 0.08
C ASP A 126 -1.30 14.96 1.48
N GLU A 127 -0.63 15.45 2.52
CA GLU A 127 -0.79 15.04 3.92
C GLU A 127 -2.22 15.24 4.45
N SER A 128 -2.91 16.29 3.98
CA SER A 128 -4.26 16.65 4.45
C SER A 128 -5.38 15.75 3.90
N LYS A 129 -5.23 15.22 2.68
CA LYS A 129 -6.24 14.36 2.01
C LYS A 129 -5.81 12.90 1.95
N GLY A 130 -4.50 12.67 1.94
CA GLY A 130 -3.85 11.39 1.81
C GLY A 130 -4.09 10.48 3.01
N ILE A 131 -4.19 11.00 4.23
CA ILE A 131 -4.42 10.18 5.42
C ILE A 131 -5.78 9.47 5.34
N HIS A 132 -6.83 10.19 4.96
CA HIS A 132 -8.16 9.59 4.80
C HIS A 132 -8.21 8.64 3.60
N ALA A 133 -7.58 9.01 2.47
CA ALA A 133 -7.50 8.16 1.29
C ALA A 133 -6.74 6.86 1.58
N LEU A 134 -5.65 6.94 2.35
CA LEU A 134 -4.83 5.80 2.73
C LEU A 134 -5.62 4.84 3.62
N VAL A 135 -6.29 5.34 4.66
CA VAL A 135 -7.13 4.49 5.54
C VAL A 135 -8.28 3.83 4.76
N HIS A 136 -8.92 4.53 3.83
CA HIS A 136 -10.04 3.96 3.06
C HIS A 136 -9.62 3.02 1.94
N HIS A 137 -8.48 3.25 1.29
CA HIS A 137 -8.12 2.52 0.08
C HIS A 137 -7.01 1.49 0.29
N GLN A 138 -6.29 1.50 1.42
CA GLN A 138 -5.21 0.56 1.71
C GLN A 138 -5.68 -0.91 1.64
N ALA A 139 -6.85 -1.24 2.19
CA ALA A 139 -7.39 -2.61 2.12
C ALA A 139 -7.69 -3.03 0.67
N ARG A 140 -8.28 -2.13 -0.11
CA ARG A 140 -8.58 -2.36 -1.53
C ARG A 140 -7.29 -2.57 -2.34
N TYR A 141 -6.26 -1.76 -2.10
CA TYR A 141 -4.99 -1.90 -2.82
C TYR A 141 -4.25 -3.18 -2.46
N ARG A 142 -4.30 -3.61 -1.19
CA ARG A 142 -3.73 -4.90 -0.78
C ARG A 142 -4.45 -6.08 -1.44
N ALA A 143 -5.78 -6.04 -1.50
CA ALA A 143 -6.55 -7.08 -2.19
C ALA A 143 -6.19 -7.15 -3.69
N LEU A 144 -6.09 -6.00 -4.36
CA LEU A 144 -5.68 -5.94 -5.76
C LEU A 144 -4.27 -6.52 -5.97
N MET A 145 -3.34 -6.24 -5.06
CA MET A 145 -1.98 -6.77 -5.11
C MET A 145 -1.95 -8.29 -4.95
N GLU A 146 -2.77 -8.83 -4.05
CA GLU A 146 -2.91 -10.26 -3.84
C GLU A 146 -3.48 -10.95 -5.09
N ASP A 147 -4.52 -10.36 -5.71
CA ASP A 147 -5.09 -10.84 -6.97
C ASP A 147 -4.06 -10.86 -8.11
N ASP A 148 -3.27 -9.79 -8.25
CA ASP A 148 -2.20 -9.70 -9.25
C ASP A 148 -1.09 -10.74 -9.02
N GLN A 149 -0.79 -11.05 -7.75
CA GLN A 149 0.19 -12.07 -7.39
C GLN A 149 -0.31 -13.49 -7.67
N ILE A 150 -1.59 -13.77 -7.38
CA ILE A 150 -2.23 -15.04 -7.75
C ILE A 150 -2.25 -15.17 -9.27
N ALA A 151 -2.58 -14.09 -9.99
CA ALA A 151 -2.52 -14.07 -11.44
C ALA A 151 -1.09 -14.41 -11.90
N HIS A 152 -0.06 -13.73 -11.38
CA HIS A 152 1.35 -14.00 -11.70
C HIS A 152 1.70 -15.49 -11.56
N ASP A 153 1.37 -16.10 -10.42
CA ASP A 153 1.71 -17.50 -10.13
C ASP A 153 1.02 -18.46 -11.13
N GLN A 154 -0.26 -18.24 -11.41
CA GLN A 154 -1.01 -19.01 -12.41
C GLN A 154 -0.40 -18.85 -13.80
N GLY A 155 0.00 -17.63 -14.18
CA GLY A 155 0.64 -17.33 -15.45
C GLY A 155 1.98 -18.06 -15.60
N LEU A 156 2.75 -18.15 -14.52
CA LEU A 156 4.06 -18.80 -14.52
C LEU A 156 3.93 -20.32 -14.69
N ILE A 157 2.91 -20.93 -14.07
CA ILE A 157 2.56 -22.34 -14.26
C ILE A 157 2.17 -22.60 -15.72
N MET A 158 1.27 -21.77 -16.26
CA MET A 158 0.80 -21.93 -17.65
C MET A 158 1.92 -21.73 -18.68
N VAL A 159 2.81 -20.77 -18.46
CA VAL A 159 4.02 -20.59 -19.28
C VAL A 159 4.86 -21.87 -19.27
N GLY A 160 5.13 -22.46 -18.10
CA GLY A 160 5.91 -23.69 -18.00
C GLY A 160 5.25 -24.87 -18.72
N ILE A 161 3.93 -25.01 -18.63
CA ILE A 161 3.18 -26.05 -19.36
C ILE A 161 3.31 -25.84 -20.87
N VAL A 162 3.12 -24.62 -21.36
CA VAL A 162 3.17 -24.33 -22.80
C VAL A 162 4.60 -24.47 -23.33
N GLU A 163 5.61 -24.03 -22.59
CA GLU A 163 7.02 -24.25 -22.95
C GLU A 163 7.33 -25.74 -23.11
N GLN A 164 6.90 -26.57 -22.15
CA GLN A 164 7.09 -28.01 -22.22
C GLN A 164 6.35 -28.62 -23.43
N LYS A 165 5.09 -28.25 -23.64
CA LYS A 165 4.30 -28.75 -24.76
C LYS A 165 4.83 -28.30 -26.12
N LEU A 166 5.40 -27.10 -26.20
CA LEU A 166 6.07 -26.59 -27.39
C LEU A 166 7.34 -27.38 -27.70
N SER A 167 8.15 -27.69 -26.68
CA SER A 167 9.30 -28.58 -26.81
C SER A 167 8.90 -29.98 -27.29
N ASP A 168 7.89 -30.59 -26.66
CA ASP A 168 7.40 -31.92 -27.02
C ASP A 168 6.86 -31.97 -28.46
N ALA A 169 6.08 -30.96 -28.86
CA ALA A 169 5.53 -30.87 -30.21
C ALA A 169 6.63 -30.67 -31.28
N MET A 170 7.66 -29.89 -30.96
CA MET A 170 8.84 -29.73 -31.81
C MET A 170 9.66 -31.02 -31.93
N ALA A 171 9.84 -31.77 -30.85
CA ALA A 171 10.52 -33.07 -30.86
C ALA A 171 9.73 -34.13 -31.66
N TYR A 172 8.40 -34.11 -31.56
CA TYR A 172 7.52 -34.95 -32.37
C TYR A 172 7.62 -34.62 -33.85
N PHE A 173 7.62 -33.33 -34.20
CA PHE A 173 7.75 -32.87 -35.58
C PHE A 173 9.12 -33.18 -36.19
N SER A 174 10.21 -33.05 -35.43
CA SER A 174 11.56 -33.36 -35.89
C SER A 174 11.84 -34.86 -36.03
N GLY A 175 10.90 -35.72 -35.59
CA GLY A 175 11.05 -37.17 -35.62
C GLY A 175 11.98 -37.72 -34.54
N ALA A 176 12.42 -36.89 -33.59
CA ALA A 176 13.33 -37.30 -32.51
C ALA A 176 12.68 -38.27 -31.50
N THR A 177 11.34 -38.38 -31.51
CA THR A 177 10.56 -39.33 -30.69
C THR A 177 10.10 -40.56 -31.46
N ARG A 178 10.56 -40.79 -32.69
CA ARG A 178 10.36 -42.02 -33.48
C ARG A 178 11.60 -42.91 -33.40
#